data_AF-A0A7R8VWJ2-F1
#
_entry.id   AF-A0A7R8VWJ2-F1
#
_cell.length_a   1.000
_cell.length_b   1.000
_cell.length_c   1.000
_cell.angle_alpha   90.00
_cell.angle_beta   90.00
_cell.angle_gamma   90.00
#
_symmetry.space_group_name_H-M   'P 1'
#
loop_
_entity.id
_entity.type
_entity.pdbx_description
1 polymer ?
#
loop_
_entity_poly.entity_id
_entity_poly.type
_entity_poly.pdbx_seq_one_letter_code
_entity_poly.pdbx_strand_id
1 'polypeptide(L)'
;MSTGHVFQEKNVMKDDSAIVQSQSHYSLVTEHRSSYSSLRLSDHFNRPEIIEEGENFDHLIRGMTTQSQECTDQYFTSEITRYLFRNGKETGQDLRAIDIQRGRDHGLASYNDYRHYCGLHRADKFSDFGDYISQEVPSFIHISFCAKYSGFM
;
A
#
# COMPACT_ATOMS: atom_id res chain seq x y z
N MET A 1 6.86 35.98 29.63
CA MET A 1 5.57 36.00 28.93
C MET A 1 5.83 36.40 27.49
N SER A 2 5.83 35.44 26.56
CA SER A 2 5.60 35.69 25.14
C SER A 2 5.19 34.37 24.53
N THR A 3 3.91 34.25 24.19
CA THR A 3 3.30 33.09 23.54
C THR A 3 3.62 33.17 22.05
N GLY A 4 4.52 32.30 21.59
CA GLY A 4 4.71 32.05 20.17
C GLY A 4 3.49 31.30 19.64
N HIS A 5 2.64 31.98 18.87
CA HIS A 5 1.58 31.38 18.09
C HIS A 5 2.18 30.43 17.05
N VAL A 6 2.04 29.13 17.29
CA VAL A 6 2.16 28.11 16.24
C VAL A 6 0.92 28.27 15.36
N PHE A 7 1.10 28.80 14.16
CA PHE A 7 0.11 28.75 13.09
C PHE A 7 -0.25 27.28 12.84
N GLN A 8 -1.47 26.89 13.22
CA GLN A 8 -2.07 25.65 12.77
C GLN A 8 -2.55 25.83 11.33
N GLU A 9 -1.70 25.52 10.35
CA GLU A 9 -2.19 25.07 9.04
C GLU A 9 -2.68 23.63 9.18
N LYS A 10 -3.91 23.49 9.65
CA LYS A 10 -4.69 22.26 9.46
C LYS A 10 -5.08 22.23 7.98
N ASN A 11 -4.36 21.45 7.15
CA ASN A 11 -4.86 20.78 5.93
C ASN A 11 -3.75 20.29 4.96
N VAL A 12 -2.49 20.15 5.41
CA VAL A 12 -1.47 19.51 4.60
C VAL A 12 -1.28 18.08 5.09
N MET A 13 -1.78 17.12 4.29
CA MET A 13 -1.40 15.69 4.25
C MET A 13 -1.12 15.04 5.62
N LYS A 14 -2.17 14.57 6.31
CA LYS A 14 -2.05 13.59 7.40
C LYS A 14 -2.17 12.16 6.86
N ASP A 15 -1.41 11.83 5.81
CA ASP A 15 -1.42 10.52 5.18
C ASP A 15 -0.01 9.92 5.02
N ASP A 16 0.95 10.34 5.85
CA ASP A 16 2.34 9.84 5.79
C ASP A 16 2.55 8.46 6.44
N SER A 17 1.51 7.62 6.44
CA SER A 17 1.67 6.17 6.60
C SER A 17 0.75 5.36 5.68
N ALA A 18 0.28 5.97 4.58
CA ALA A 18 -0.29 5.21 3.48
C ALA A 18 0.86 4.46 2.79
N ILE A 19 1.10 3.22 3.21
CA ILE A 19 1.69 2.26 2.27
C ILE A 19 0.63 2.13 1.18
N VAL A 20 0.81 2.86 0.06
CA VAL A 20 0.01 2.66 -1.14
C VAL A 20 0.14 1.19 -1.48
N GLN A 21 -0.92 0.41 -1.26
CA GLN A 21 -0.89 -0.99 -1.60
C GLN A 21 -0.82 -1.09 -3.13
N SER A 22 0.18 -1.81 -3.62
CA SER A 22 0.35 -2.03 -5.05
C SER A 22 -0.86 -2.77 -5.60
N GLN A 23 -1.44 -2.24 -6.67
CA GLN A 23 -2.54 -2.89 -7.38
C GLN A 23 -2.13 -4.30 -7.85
N SER A 24 -3.02 -5.27 -7.68
CA SER A 24 -2.78 -6.61 -8.21
C SER A 24 -2.79 -6.63 -9.75
N HIS A 25 -3.69 -5.84 -10.33
CA HIS A 25 -3.90 -5.72 -11.76
C HIS A 25 -4.06 -4.24 -12.16
N TYR A 26 -3.53 -3.86 -13.32
CA TYR A 26 -3.70 -2.54 -13.91
C TYR A 26 -4.59 -2.64 -15.14
N SER A 27 -5.67 -1.88 -15.16
CA SER A 27 -6.59 -1.85 -16.32
C SER A 27 -6.03 -0.95 -17.41
N LEU A 28 -6.04 -1.41 -18.67
CA LEU A 28 -5.80 -0.56 -19.83
C LEU A 28 -7.12 0.07 -20.25
N VAL A 29 -7.21 1.40 -20.18
CA VAL A 29 -8.45 2.14 -20.43
C VAL A 29 -8.33 3.02 -21.66
N THR A 30 -9.23 2.83 -22.62
CA THR A 30 -9.26 3.62 -23.86
C THR A 30 -9.80 5.03 -23.62
N GLU A 31 -9.72 5.90 -24.63
CA GLU A 31 -10.30 7.25 -24.59
C GLU A 31 -11.81 7.26 -24.31
N HIS A 32 -12.52 6.22 -24.72
CA HIS A 32 -13.96 6.09 -24.47
C HIS A 32 -14.27 5.60 -23.05
N ARG A 33 -13.27 5.55 -22.16
CA ARG A 33 -13.34 5.00 -20.80
C ARG A 33 -13.82 3.55 -20.76
N SER A 34 -13.57 2.81 -21.83
CA SER A 34 -13.79 1.36 -21.86
C SER A 34 -12.51 0.64 -21.47
N SER A 35 -12.63 -0.35 -20.57
CA SER A 35 -11.52 -1.24 -20.25
C SER A 35 -11.24 -2.14 -21.43
N TYR A 36 -10.03 -2.05 -21.99
CA TYR A 36 -9.56 -2.83 -23.13
C TYR A 36 -8.99 -4.18 -22.68
N SER A 37 -8.09 -4.17 -21.69
CA SER A 37 -7.45 -5.36 -21.12
C SER A 37 -6.92 -5.05 -19.71
N SER A 38 -6.33 -6.04 -19.05
CA SER A 38 -5.74 -5.88 -17.71
C SER A 38 -4.37 -6.54 -17.64
N LEU A 39 -3.41 -5.87 -17.02
CA LEU A 39 -2.06 -6.34 -16.81
C LEU A 39 -1.88 -6.80 -15.36
N ARG A 40 -1.32 -7.99 -15.16
CA ARG A 40 -1.00 -8.50 -13.82
C ARG A 40 0.36 -7.94 -13.37
N LEU A 41 0.43 -7.34 -12.18
CA LEU A 41 1.65 -6.66 -11.71
C LEU A 41 2.89 -7.56 -11.75
N SER A 42 2.79 -8.81 -11.28
CA SER A 42 3.94 -9.72 -11.21
C SER A 42 4.54 -10.13 -12.55
N ASP A 43 3.83 -9.96 -13.67
CA ASP A 43 4.32 -10.28 -15.00
C ASP A 43 5.17 -9.16 -15.62
N HIS A 44 5.06 -7.93 -15.09
CA HIS A 44 5.62 -6.72 -15.69
C HIS A 44 6.72 -6.05 -14.87
N PHE A 45 7.12 -6.63 -13.73
CA PHE A 45 8.29 -6.13 -13.00
C PHE A 45 9.55 -6.13 -13.88
N ASN A 46 10.23 -4.99 -13.98
CA ASN A 46 11.43 -4.80 -14.80
C ASN A 46 11.26 -5.21 -16.28
N ARG A 47 10.03 -5.15 -16.81
CA ARG A 47 9.70 -5.51 -18.20
C ARG A 47 8.87 -4.39 -18.86
N PRO A 48 9.54 -3.33 -19.34
CA PRO A 48 8.86 -2.14 -19.87
C PRO A 48 8.26 -2.34 -21.27
N GLU A 49 8.50 -3.49 -21.91
CA GLU A 49 8.08 -3.84 -23.29
C GLU A 49 6.60 -3.51 -23.55
N ILE A 50 5.72 -3.74 -22.57
CA ILE A 50 4.28 -3.52 -22.69
C ILE A 50 3.90 -2.05 -22.89
N ILE A 51 4.74 -1.13 -22.40
CA ILE A 51 4.50 0.31 -22.47
C ILE A 51 4.77 0.84 -23.89
N GLU A 52 5.72 0.22 -24.59
CA GLU A 52 6.09 0.59 -25.96
C GLU A 52 5.13 0.02 -27.02
N GLU A 53 4.23 -0.89 -26.61
CA GLU A 53 3.27 -1.52 -27.50
C GLU A 53 2.04 -0.62 -27.73
N GLY A 54 1.92 -0.07 -28.93
CA GLY A 54 0.74 0.71 -29.34
C GLY A 54 0.48 1.92 -28.45
N GLU A 55 -0.78 2.12 -28.04
CA GLU A 55 -1.21 3.21 -27.15
C GLU A 55 -1.26 2.78 -25.67
N ASN A 56 -0.56 1.70 -25.30
CA ASN A 56 -0.62 1.14 -23.95
C ASN A 56 -0.13 2.12 -22.87
N PHE A 57 0.83 2.98 -23.18
CA PHE A 57 1.25 4.03 -22.25
C PHE A 57 0.07 4.91 -21.83
N ASP A 58 -0.64 5.47 -22.81
CA ASP A 58 -1.80 6.33 -22.53
C ASP A 58 -2.93 5.55 -21.87
N HIS A 59 -3.17 4.30 -22.31
CA HIS A 59 -4.16 3.42 -21.68
C HIS A 59 -3.85 3.12 -20.21
N LEU A 60 -2.57 2.93 -19.86
CA LEU A 60 -2.12 2.71 -18.49
C LEU A 60 -2.31 3.95 -17.62
N ILE A 61 -1.96 5.13 -18.14
CA ILE A 61 -2.15 6.39 -17.40
C ILE A 61 -3.64 6.63 -17.13
N ARG A 62 -4.52 6.43 -18.12
CA ARG A 62 -5.97 6.50 -17.92
C ARG A 62 -6.46 5.46 -16.91
N GLY A 63 -5.94 4.24 -16.97
CA GLY A 63 -6.23 3.19 -16.00
C GLY A 63 -5.85 3.58 -14.57
N MET A 64 -4.60 3.98 -14.34
CA MET A 64 -4.08 4.33 -13.01
C MET A 64 -4.76 5.56 -12.39
N THR A 65 -5.27 6.47 -13.22
CA THR A 65 -5.98 7.68 -12.75
C THR A 65 -7.45 7.43 -12.44
N THR A 66 -8.05 6.35 -12.97
CA THR A 66 -9.48 6.04 -12.82
C THR A 66 -9.74 4.82 -11.95
N GLN A 67 -8.78 3.92 -11.84
CA GLN A 67 -8.88 2.70 -11.03
C GLN A 67 -8.68 3.04 -9.54
N SER A 68 -9.63 2.61 -8.71
CA SER A 68 -9.56 2.72 -7.26
C SER A 68 -8.37 1.94 -6.69
N GLN A 69 -7.59 2.56 -5.80
CA GLN A 69 -6.49 1.90 -5.08
C GLN A 69 -6.96 0.68 -4.25
N GLU A 70 -6.05 -0.27 -4.03
CA GLU A 70 -6.26 -1.33 -3.05
C GLU A 70 -6.36 -0.75 -1.64
N CYS A 71 -6.98 -1.54 -0.78
CA CYS A 71 -7.39 -1.14 0.55
C CYS A 71 -6.18 -1.07 1.48
N THR A 72 -6.01 0.02 2.22
CA THR A 72 -4.96 0.09 3.24
C THR A 72 -5.35 -0.75 4.45
N ASP A 73 -5.07 -2.05 4.38
CA ASP A 73 -5.23 -2.98 5.50
C ASP A 73 -3.91 -3.71 5.82
N GLN A 74 -3.95 -4.62 6.79
CA GLN A 74 -2.76 -5.36 7.24
C GLN A 74 -2.30 -6.44 6.27
N TYR A 75 -3.12 -6.75 5.26
CA TYR A 75 -2.86 -7.79 4.29
C TYR A 75 -2.38 -7.17 2.99
N PHE A 76 -1.58 -7.92 2.26
CA PHE A 76 -0.98 -7.44 1.03
C PHE A 76 -1.32 -8.41 -0.09
N THR A 77 -1.42 -7.88 -1.30
CA THR A 77 -1.65 -8.71 -2.48
C THR A 77 -0.55 -9.79 -2.63
N SER A 78 -0.97 -10.96 -3.13
CA SER A 78 -0.04 -12.03 -3.47
C SER A 78 1.00 -11.62 -4.52
N GLU A 79 0.72 -10.58 -5.31
CA GLU A 79 1.62 -10.06 -6.34
C GLU A 79 2.96 -9.59 -5.76
N ILE A 80 2.98 -9.08 -4.52
CA ILE A 80 4.20 -8.61 -3.84
C ILE A 80 4.68 -9.52 -2.71
N THR A 81 3.79 -10.34 -2.12
CA THR A 81 4.16 -11.26 -1.02
C THR A 81 4.60 -12.64 -1.52
N ARG A 82 4.19 -13.06 -2.72
CA ARG A 82 4.54 -14.38 -3.27
C ARG A 82 5.18 -14.32 -4.66
N TYR A 83 4.87 -13.27 -5.42
CA TYR A 83 5.21 -13.20 -6.84
C TYR A 83 6.14 -12.02 -7.17
N LEU A 84 6.74 -11.37 -6.17
CA LEU A 84 7.65 -10.25 -6.39
C LEU A 84 8.82 -10.70 -7.28
N PHE A 85 9.06 -10.00 -8.39
CA PHE A 85 10.13 -10.33 -9.34
C PHE A 85 10.13 -11.79 -9.82
N ARG A 86 8.96 -12.44 -9.92
CA ARG A 86 8.90 -13.84 -10.36
C ARG A 86 9.43 -14.03 -11.80
N ASN A 87 9.41 -13.00 -12.64
CA ASN A 87 9.97 -12.99 -13.99
C ASN A 87 9.60 -14.25 -14.80
N GLY A 88 8.31 -14.61 -14.81
CA GLY A 88 7.79 -15.78 -15.52
C GLY A 88 7.94 -17.13 -14.79
N LYS A 89 8.55 -17.18 -13.61
CA LYS A 89 8.61 -18.38 -12.76
C LYS A 89 7.29 -18.61 -12.02
N GLU A 90 7.13 -19.81 -11.48
CA GLU A 90 5.94 -20.18 -10.68
C GLU A 90 5.82 -19.39 -9.37
N THR A 91 6.95 -18.99 -8.79
CA THR A 91 7.02 -18.22 -7.54
C THR A 91 8.08 -17.13 -7.65
N GLY A 92 7.91 -16.06 -6.86
CA GLY A 92 8.83 -14.96 -6.74
C GLY A 92 9.35 -14.84 -5.30
N GLN A 93 9.74 -13.62 -4.95
CA GLN A 93 10.17 -13.25 -3.60
C GLN A 93 8.99 -12.68 -2.80
N ASP A 94 9.21 -12.52 -1.49
CA ASP A 94 8.27 -11.90 -0.57
C ASP A 94 8.81 -10.52 -0.16
N LEU A 95 8.18 -9.46 -0.64
CA LEU A 95 8.56 -8.07 -0.31
C LEU A 95 8.49 -7.81 1.19
N ARG A 96 7.48 -8.36 1.89
CA ARG A 96 7.29 -8.15 3.33
C ARG A 96 8.39 -8.83 4.12
N ALA A 97 8.76 -10.04 3.75
CA ALA A 97 9.90 -10.73 4.35
C ALA A 97 11.21 -9.97 4.09
N ILE A 98 11.40 -9.45 2.87
CA ILE A 98 12.55 -8.62 2.51
C ILE A 98 12.61 -7.36 3.37
N ASP A 99 11.50 -6.64 3.55
CA ASP A 99 11.47 -5.40 4.32
C ASP A 99 11.73 -5.64 5.81
N ILE A 100 11.23 -6.75 6.38
CA ILE A 100 11.57 -7.17 7.75
C ILE A 100 13.07 -7.43 7.88
N GLN A 101 13.65 -8.17 6.94
CA GLN A 101 15.08 -8.48 6.98
C GLN A 101 15.93 -7.22 6.79
N ARG A 102 15.55 -6.34 5.85
CA ARG A 102 16.20 -5.04 5.64
C ARG A 102 16.14 -4.19 6.91
N GLY A 103 15.02 -4.19 7.62
CA GLY A 103 14.88 -3.50 8.89
C GLY A 103 15.84 -4.01 9.97
N ARG A 104 16.05 -5.34 10.04
CA ARG A 104 17.01 -5.96 10.96
C ARG A 104 18.45 -5.64 10.58
N ASP A 105 18.77 -5.73 9.30
CA ASP A 105 20.11 -5.45 8.77
C ASP A 105 20.52 -3.99 9.00
N HIS A 106 19.56 -3.06 8.88
CA HIS A 106 19.77 -1.64 9.17
C HIS A 106 19.69 -1.30 10.67
N GLY A 107 19.39 -2.26 11.53
CA GLY A 107 19.27 -2.04 12.97
C GLY A 107 18.15 -1.07 13.36
N LEU A 108 17.01 -1.12 12.65
CA LEU A 108 15.85 -0.28 12.99
C LEU A 108 15.43 -0.51 14.46
N ALA A 109 15.04 0.58 15.12
CA ALA A 109 14.61 0.54 16.51
C ALA A 109 13.31 -0.29 16.66
N SER A 110 13.02 -0.73 17.87
CA SER A 110 11.79 -1.49 18.11
C SER A 110 10.56 -0.60 17.89
N TYR A 111 9.42 -1.22 17.56
CA TYR A 111 8.15 -0.50 17.47
C TYR A 111 7.85 0.27 18.76
N ASN A 112 8.25 -0.25 19.93
CA ASN A 112 8.03 0.39 21.21
C ASN A 112 8.89 1.65 21.41
N ASP A 113 10.12 1.65 20.87
CA ASP A 113 10.99 2.83 20.88
C ASP A 113 10.40 3.93 19.98
N TYR A 114 9.90 3.55 18.79
CA TYR A 114 9.20 4.49 17.90
C TYR A 114 7.91 5.03 18.52
N ARG A 115 7.12 4.21 19.20
CA ARG A 115 5.93 4.66 19.95
C ARG A 115 6.29 5.75 20.95
N HIS A 116 7.29 5.51 21.78
CA HIS A 116 7.77 6.48 22.76
C HIS A 116 8.29 7.76 22.09
N TYR A 117 9.08 7.62 21.02
CA TYR A 117 9.59 8.76 20.25
C TYR A 117 8.46 9.62 19.68
N CYS A 118 7.36 9.00 19.22
CA CYS A 118 6.16 9.67 18.74
C CYS A 118 5.21 10.15 19.86
N GLY A 119 5.61 10.09 21.13
CA GLY A 119 4.82 10.57 22.27
C GLY A 119 3.73 9.60 22.77
N LEU A 120 3.74 8.34 22.31
CA LEU A 120 2.85 7.29 22.80
C LEU A 120 3.47 6.56 24.00
N HIS A 121 2.62 5.96 24.85
CA HIS A 121 3.09 5.14 25.96
C HIS A 121 3.80 3.88 25.45
N ARG A 122 4.88 3.48 26.14
CA ARG A 122 5.56 2.20 25.88
C ARG A 122 4.64 1.05 26.27
N ALA A 123 4.40 0.11 25.38
CA ALA A 123 3.65 -1.09 25.72
C ALA A 123 4.50 -2.04 26.57
N ASP A 124 3.91 -2.58 27.63
CA ASP A 124 4.52 -3.62 28.49
C ASP A 124 3.91 -5.00 28.21
N LYS A 125 2.66 -5.03 27.72
CA LYS A 125 1.93 -6.23 27.31
C LYS A 125 1.26 -6.02 25.96
N PHE A 126 0.99 -7.11 25.24
CA PHE A 126 0.36 -7.04 23.92
C PHE A 126 -1.00 -6.34 23.91
N SER A 127 -1.77 -6.42 25.00
CA SER A 127 -3.06 -5.74 25.08
C SER A 127 -2.94 -4.21 25.12
N ASP A 128 -1.78 -3.65 25.46
CA ASP A 128 -1.54 -2.21 25.44
C ASP A 128 -1.50 -1.64 24.02
N PHE A 129 -1.30 -2.49 23.00
CA PHE A 129 -1.36 -2.08 21.59
C PHE A 129 -2.79 -1.93 21.05
N GLY A 130 -3.82 -2.26 21.86
CA GLY A 130 -5.22 -2.16 21.47
C GLY A 130 -5.70 -0.74 21.17
N ASP A 131 -4.87 0.28 21.41
CA ASP A 131 -5.12 1.68 21.09
C ASP A 131 -5.01 1.99 19.59
N TYR A 132 -4.11 1.29 18.88
CA TYR A 132 -3.86 1.50 17.44
C TYR A 132 -3.83 0.22 16.61
N ILE A 133 -3.76 -0.95 17.25
CA ILE A 133 -3.78 -2.25 16.59
C ILE A 133 -5.05 -2.98 17.05
N SER A 134 -6.00 -3.16 16.13
CA SER A 134 -7.24 -3.90 16.41
C SER A 134 -6.92 -5.32 16.89
N GLN A 135 -7.56 -5.75 17.98
CA GLN A 135 -7.46 -7.13 18.48
C GLN A 135 -8.25 -8.13 17.62
N GLU A 136 -9.19 -7.63 16.81
CA GLU A 136 -9.91 -8.46 15.86
C GLU A 136 -9.13 -8.54 14.56
N VAL A 137 -8.55 -9.72 14.31
CA VAL A 137 -8.09 -10.13 12.99
C VAL A 137 -8.99 -11.27 12.49
N PRO A 138 -10.26 -11.03 12.11
CA PRO A 138 -11.05 -12.07 11.46
C PRO A 138 -10.62 -12.13 10.00
N SER A 139 -10.19 -13.30 9.55
CA SER A 139 -9.69 -13.59 8.20
C SER A 139 -10.71 -13.37 7.05
N PHE A 140 -11.89 -12.82 7.32
CA PHE A 140 -13.04 -12.84 6.40
C PHE A 140 -13.73 -11.49 6.13
N ILE A 141 -13.29 -10.37 6.71
CA ILE A 141 -13.91 -9.04 6.46
C ILE A 141 -13.07 -8.24 5.44
N HIS A 142 -12.68 -8.88 4.33
CA HIS A 142 -11.70 -8.28 3.41
C HIS A 142 -12.30 -7.35 2.35
N ILE A 143 -13.59 -7.52 2.02
CA ILE A 143 -14.20 -6.81 0.89
C ILE A 143 -15.14 -5.68 1.37
N SER A 144 -15.78 -5.82 2.53
CA SER A 144 -16.82 -4.86 2.96
C SER A 144 -16.31 -3.51 3.46
N PHE A 145 -15.07 -3.39 3.95
CA PHE A 145 -14.61 -2.14 4.56
C PHE A 145 -14.10 -1.13 3.52
N CYS A 146 -13.44 -1.62 2.48
CA CYS A 146 -12.85 -0.79 1.45
C CYS A 146 -13.86 -0.30 0.41
N ALA A 147 -14.85 -1.14 0.08
CA ALA A 147 -15.98 -0.75 -0.76
C ALA A 147 -16.81 0.40 -0.16
N LYS A 148 -16.68 0.67 1.15
CA LYS A 148 -17.41 1.77 1.82
C LYS A 148 -16.78 3.15 1.55
N TYR A 149 -15.50 3.20 1.17
CA TYR A 149 -14.78 4.44 0.85
C TYR A 149 -14.52 4.62 -0.66
N SER A 150 -14.78 3.60 -1.48
CA SER A 150 -14.74 3.70 -2.95
C SER A 150 -15.96 4.39 -3.56
N GLY A 151 -16.93 4.83 -2.75
CA GLY A 151 -18.15 5.52 -3.18
C GLY A 151 -18.06 7.04 -3.22
N PHE A 152 -16.85 7.62 -3.20
CA PHE A 152 -16.62 9.07 -3.32
C PHE A 152 -15.93 9.38 -4.65
N MET A 153 -16.62 9.08 -5.74
CA MET A 153 -16.54 9.81 -7.02
C MET A 153 -17.94 9.96 -7.58
#